data_AF-A0A5R2MUJ7-F1
#
_entry.id   AF-A0A5R2MUJ7-F1
#
_cell.length_a   1.000
_cell.length_b   1.000
_cell.length_c   1.000
_cell.angle_alpha   90.00
_cell.angle_beta   90.00
_cell.angle_gamma   90.00
#
_symmetry.space_group_name_H-M   'P 1'
#
loop_
_entity.id
_entity.type
_entity.pdbx_description
1 polymer ?
#
loop_
_entity_poly.entity_id
_entity_poly.type
_entity_poly.pdbx_seq_one_letter_code
_entity_poly.pdbx_strand_id
1 'polypeptide(L)'
;FGGEQLGGLVGLPPAAADAAPIIGIAVLVSKPFLWFYIYFALCVAIFYAFWSWYSPRPWQRWSILMTAVILFFIYFNVQVSVAVNAWYGPFFDYVQGLMSGT
;
A
#
# COMPACT_ATOMS: atom_id res chain seq x y z
N PHE A 1 0.04 9.82 7.61
CA PHE A 1 0.40 8.77 8.61
C PHE A 1 1.80 9.00 9.17
N GLY A 2 2.13 8.41 10.33
CA GLY A 2 3.33 8.76 11.13
C GLY A 2 4.71 8.61 10.48
N GLY A 3 4.84 7.88 9.37
CA GLY A 3 6.10 7.75 8.61
C GLY A 3 6.02 8.25 7.17
N GLU A 4 4.91 8.86 6.76
CA GLU A 4 4.65 9.19 5.36
C GLU A 4 5.62 10.25 4.80
N GLN A 5 5.99 11.22 5.62
CA GLN A 5 6.94 12.28 5.24
C GLN A 5 8.37 11.76 5.04
N LEU A 6 8.73 10.65 5.71
CA LEU A 6 10.05 10.03 5.58
C LEU A 6 10.29 9.49 4.16
N GLY A 7 9.22 9.12 3.44
CA GLY A 7 9.33 8.71 2.04
C GLY A 7 9.85 9.83 1.16
N GLY A 8 9.53 11.08 1.48
CA GLY A 8 10.05 12.26 0.78
C GLY A 8 11.57 12.36 0.82
N LEU A 9 12.20 11.88 1.91
CA LEU A 9 13.66 11.91 2.07
C LEU A 9 14.39 10.96 1.10
N VAL A 10 13.69 9.93 0.60
CA VAL A 10 14.24 8.91 -0.31
C VAL A 10 13.60 8.95 -1.70
N GLY A 11 12.93 10.06 -2.06
CA GLY A 11 12.35 10.26 -3.39
C GLY A 11 10.96 9.64 -3.61
N LEU A 12 10.32 9.16 -2.54
CA LEU A 12 8.94 8.64 -2.53
C LEU A 12 8.03 9.54 -1.68
N PRO A 13 7.84 10.81 -2.05
CA PRO A 13 7.03 11.74 -1.28
C PRO A 13 5.57 11.28 -1.19
N PRO A 14 4.83 11.76 -0.16
CA PRO A 14 3.38 11.68 -0.14
C PRO A 14 2.76 12.24 -1.42
N ALA A 15 1.56 11.77 -1.75
CA ALA A 15 0.77 12.40 -2.79
C ALA A 15 0.44 13.84 -2.36
N ALA A 16 0.51 14.78 -3.31
CA ALA A 16 0.05 16.14 -3.05
C ALA A 16 -1.46 16.13 -2.78
N ALA A 17 -1.93 17.05 -1.93
CA ALA A 17 -3.34 17.11 -1.52
C ALA A 17 -4.30 17.38 -2.69
N ASP A 18 -3.80 17.99 -3.76
CA ASP A 18 -4.51 18.37 -4.98
C ASP A 18 -4.19 17.46 -6.17
N ALA A 19 -3.41 16.40 -5.98
CA ALA A 19 -3.07 15.48 -7.06
C ALA A 19 -4.32 14.75 -7.57
N ALA A 20 -4.48 14.70 -8.89
CA ALA A 20 -5.54 13.91 -9.51
C ALA A 20 -5.40 12.42 -9.10
N PRO A 21 -6.50 11.72 -8.78
CA PRO A 21 -6.45 10.30 -8.44
C PRO A 21 -5.85 9.48 -9.58
N ILE A 22 -4.91 8.59 -9.25
CA ILE A 22 -4.39 7.61 -10.21
C ILE A 22 -5.47 6.55 -10.39
N ILE A 23 -6.00 6.41 -11.60
CA ILE A 23 -7.08 5.47 -11.91
C ILE A 23 -6.50 4.08 -12.25
N GLY A 24 -7.12 3.05 -11.68
CA GLY A 24 -6.81 1.65 -11.98
C GLY A 24 -5.56 1.11 -11.28
N ILE A 25 -4.99 0.02 -11.85
CA ILE A 25 -3.92 -0.79 -11.23
C ILE A 25 -2.63 0.02 -10.99
N ALA A 26 -2.38 1.08 -11.77
CA ALA A 26 -1.20 1.92 -11.61
C ALA A 26 -1.08 2.56 -10.22
N VAL A 27 -2.20 2.73 -9.50
CA VAL A 27 -2.19 3.23 -8.12
C VAL A 27 -1.37 2.32 -7.18
N LEU A 28 -1.32 1.02 -7.47
CA LEU A 28 -0.60 0.03 -6.66
C LEU A 28 0.93 0.21 -6.68
N VAL A 29 1.43 0.91 -7.70
CA VAL A 29 2.86 1.22 -7.90
C VAL A 29 3.12 2.72 -7.72
N SER A 30 2.16 3.45 -7.13
CA SER A 30 2.33 4.87 -6.80
C SER A 30 3.40 5.08 -5.73
N LYS A 31 4.02 6.26 -5.72
CA LYS A 31 5.08 6.60 -4.76
C LYS A 31 4.66 6.38 -3.30
N PRO A 32 3.45 6.79 -2.84
CA PRO A 32 3.03 6.55 -1.46
C PRO A 32 2.88 5.06 -1.13
N PHE A 33 2.41 4.24 -2.07
CA PHE A 33 2.23 2.80 -1.83
C PHE A 33 3.56 2.06 -1.84
N LEU A 34 4.46 2.40 -2.77
CA LEU A 34 5.84 1.90 -2.76
C LEU A 34 6.54 2.25 -1.45
N TRP A 35 6.38 3.48 -0.96
CA TRP A 35 6.92 3.87 0.32
C TRP A 35 6.35 3.04 1.46
N PHE A 36 5.02 2.79 1.47
CA PHE A 36 4.42 1.91 2.47
C PHE A 36 5.02 0.50 2.43
N TYR A 37 5.22 -0.11 1.26
CA TYR A 37 5.81 -1.45 1.15
C TYR A 37 7.21 -1.51 1.77
N ILE A 38 8.05 -0.52 1.47
CA ILE A 38 9.41 -0.40 2.01
C ILE A 38 9.36 -0.18 3.52
N TYR A 39 8.56 0.79 3.97
CA TYR A 39 8.42 1.15 5.37
C TYR A 39 7.93 -0.05 6.20
N PHE A 40 6.90 -0.74 5.74
CA PHE A 40 6.36 -1.93 6.39
C PHE A 40 7.40 -3.05 6.46
N ALA A 41 8.07 -3.36 5.35
CA ALA A 41 9.09 -4.39 5.30
C ALA A 41 10.28 -4.07 6.25
N LEU A 42 10.70 -2.81 6.31
CA LEU A 42 11.76 -2.36 7.22
C LEU A 42 11.33 -2.50 8.69
N CYS A 43 10.13 -2.07 9.05
CA CYS A 43 9.63 -2.24 10.42
C CYS A 43 9.56 -3.71 10.82
N VAL A 44 9.06 -4.59 9.94
CA VAL A 44 9.00 -6.04 10.18
C VAL A 44 10.40 -6.63 10.29
N ALA A 45 11.33 -6.23 9.43
CA ALA A 45 12.71 -6.70 9.45
C ALA A 45 13.44 -6.30 10.73
N ILE A 46 13.30 -5.05 11.17
CA ILE A 46 13.88 -4.56 12.44
C ILE A 46 13.29 -5.31 13.62
N PHE A 47 11.97 -5.49 13.66
CA PHE A 47 11.30 -6.22 14.73
C PHE A 47 11.75 -7.68 14.78
N TYR A 48 11.78 -8.36 13.64
CA TYR A 48 12.27 -9.73 13.52
C TYR A 48 13.75 -9.84 13.94
N ALA A 49 14.60 -8.95 13.46
CA ALA A 49 16.03 -8.94 13.79
C ALA A 49 16.27 -8.77 15.30
N PHE A 50 15.57 -7.81 15.92
CA PHE A 50 15.64 -7.58 17.36
C PHE A 50 15.32 -8.85 18.16
N TRP A 51 14.19 -9.50 17.88
CA TRP A 51 13.79 -10.71 18.60
C TRP A 51 14.66 -11.92 18.29
N SER A 52 15.15 -12.02 17.05
CA SER A 52 16.07 -13.08 16.65
C SER A 52 17.40 -13.02 17.39
N TRP A 53 17.87 -11.83 17.76
CA TRP A 53 19.08 -11.63 18.53
C TRP A 53 18.84 -11.71 20.05
N TYR A 54 17.78 -11.07 20.54
CA TYR A 54 17.51 -10.97 21.99
C TYR A 54 17.02 -12.29 22.60
N SER A 55 16.14 -13.03 21.93
CA SER A 55 15.56 -14.28 22.46
C SER A 55 15.16 -15.21 21.31
N PRO A 56 16.12 -15.93 20.70
CA PRO A 56 15.84 -16.79 19.56
C PRO A 56 14.91 -17.93 19.96
N ARG A 57 13.66 -17.91 19.46
CA ARG A 57 12.68 -19.00 19.63
C ARG A 57 12.36 -19.65 18.29
N PRO A 58 12.19 -20.98 18.23
CA PRO A 58 11.94 -21.69 16.97
C PRO A 58 10.66 -21.20 16.26
N TRP A 59 9.62 -20.87 17.03
CA TRP A 59 8.34 -20.41 16.50
C TRP A 59 8.31 -18.93 16.07
N GLN A 60 9.35 -18.14 16.37
CA GLN A 60 9.32 -16.70 16.08
C GLN A 60 9.25 -16.41 14.58
N ARG A 61 9.89 -17.24 13.74
CA ARG A 61 9.86 -17.08 12.28
C ARG A 61 8.44 -17.18 11.76
N TRP A 62 7.71 -18.20 12.21
CA TRP A 62 6.31 -18.39 11.85
C TRP A 62 5.46 -17.25 12.40
N SER A 63 5.51 -17.00 13.72
CA SER A 63 4.64 -16.00 14.36
C SER A 63 4.86 -14.59 13.80
N ILE A 64 6.11 -14.14 13.67
CA ILE A 64 6.38 -12.76 13.22
C ILE A 64 6.10 -12.62 11.73
N LEU A 65 6.64 -13.49 10.89
CA LEU A 65 6.53 -13.32 9.44
C LEU A 65 5.11 -13.59 8.94
N MET A 66 4.40 -14.60 9.45
CA MET A 66 3.03 -14.87 9.01
C MET A 66 2.06 -13.80 9.50
N THR A 67 2.19 -13.32 10.74
CA THR A 67 1.37 -12.20 11.21
C THR A 67 1.66 -10.94 10.39
N ALA A 68 2.92 -10.66 10.06
CA ALA A 68 3.27 -9.54 9.18
C ALA A 68 2.63 -9.69 7.80
N VAL A 69 2.66 -10.89 7.19
CA VAL A 69 2.00 -11.15 5.91
C VAL A 69 0.49 -10.92 6.01
N ILE A 70 -0.18 -11.42 7.06
CA ILE A 70 -1.62 -11.19 7.27
C ILE A 70 -1.94 -9.70 7.36
N LEU A 71 -1.19 -8.95 8.18
CA LEU A 71 -1.38 -7.50 8.33
C LEU A 71 -1.15 -6.75 7.02
N PHE A 72 -0.13 -7.15 6.24
CA PHE A 72 0.11 -6.61 4.91
C PHE A 72 -1.08 -6.84 4.00
N PHE A 73 -1.63 -8.05 3.94
CA PHE A 73 -2.78 -8.37 3.09
C PHE A 73 -4.06 -7.64 3.50
N ILE A 74 -4.30 -7.43 4.79
CA ILE A 74 -5.43 -6.63 5.27
C ILE A 74 -5.33 -5.20 4.73
N TYR A 75 -4.15 -4.57 4.85
CA TYR A 75 -3.94 -3.23 4.31
C TYR A 75 -3.98 -3.20 2.78
N PHE A 76 -3.36 -4.17 2.11
CA PHE A 76 -3.38 -4.28 0.66
C PHE A 76 -4.79 -4.46 0.10
N ASN A 77 -5.68 -5.17 0.81
CA ASN A 77 -7.08 -5.29 0.43
C ASN A 77 -7.78 -3.92 0.39
N VAL A 78 -7.51 -3.05 1.37
CA VAL A 78 -8.02 -1.67 1.37
C VAL A 78 -7.49 -0.88 0.17
N GLN A 79 -6.22 -1.04 -0.21
CA GLN A 79 -5.67 -0.39 -1.41
C GLN A 79 -6.38 -0.83 -2.69
N VAL A 80 -6.65 -2.14 -2.81
CA VAL A 80 -7.40 -2.68 -3.94
C VAL A 80 -8.81 -2.10 -3.98
N SER A 81 -9.48 -1.98 -2.84
CA SER A 81 -10.79 -1.32 -2.76
C SER A 81 -10.74 0.14 -3.21
N VAL A 82 -9.70 0.90 -2.84
CA VAL A 82 -9.52 2.28 -3.31
C VAL A 82 -9.31 2.33 -4.83
N ALA A 83 -8.51 1.42 -5.39
CA ALA A 83 -8.26 1.33 -6.83
C ALA A 83 -9.55 1.04 -7.61
N VAL A 84 -10.36 0.09 -7.11
CA VAL A 84 -11.66 -0.27 -7.70
C VAL A 84 -12.64 0.90 -7.58
N ASN A 85 -12.68 1.58 -6.43
CA ASN A 85 -13.54 2.75 -6.22
C ASN A 85 -13.21 3.89 -7.18
N ALA A 86 -11.93 4.19 -7.39
CA ALA A 86 -11.50 5.24 -8.33
C ALA A 86 -11.81 4.87 -9.79
N TRP A 87 -11.87 3.58 -10.12
CA TRP A 87 -12.19 3.10 -11.46
C TRP A 87 -13.68 3.17 -11.79
N TYR A 88 -14.58 3.08 -10.80
CA TYR A 88 -16.03 3.10 -11.04
C TYR A 88 -16.52 4.35 -11.77
N GLY A 89 -16.02 5.54 -11.42
CA GLY A 89 -16.46 6.80 -12.05
C GLY A 89 -16.23 6.81 -13.57
N PRO A 90 -14.97 6.74 -14.03
CA PRO A 90 -14.63 6.69 -15.45
C PRO A 90 -15.31 5.54 -16.20
N PHE A 91 -15.52 4.41 -15.54
CA PHE A 91 -16.26 3.28 -16.13
C PHE A 91 -17.70 3.66 -16.47
N PHE A 92 -18.43 4.28 -15.55
CA PHE A 92 -19.80 4.70 -15.81
C PHE A 92 -19.89 5.87 -16.80
N ASP A 93 -18.92 6.78 -16.81
CA ASP A 93 -18.84 7.84 -17.81
C ASP A 93 -18.72 7.25 -19.23
N TYR A 94 -17.89 6.22 -19.41
CA TYR A 94 -17.74 5.51 -20.68
C TYR A 94 -19.05 4.81 -21.11
N VAL A 95 -19.72 4.13 -20.17
CA VAL A 95 -21.02 3.50 -20.44
C VAL A 95 -22.06 4.54 -20.86
N GLN A 96 -22.09 5.70 -20.18
CA GLN A 96 -23.04 6.76 -20.49
C GLN A 96 -22.80 7.37 -21.87
N GLY A 97 -21.54 7.60 -22.28
CA GLY A 97 -21.22 8.06 -23.64
C GLY A 97 -21.81 7.12 -24.69
N LEU A 98 -21.47 5.83 -24.60
CA LEU A 98 -21.97 4.79 -25.51
C LEU A 98 -23.51 4.75 -25.60
N MET A 99 -24.22 4.95 -24.48
CA MET A 99 -25.69 4.96 -24.45
C MET A 99 -26.30 6.25 -25.02
N SER A 100 -25.60 7.38 -24.89
CA SER A 100 -26.10 8.69 -25.34
C SER A 100 -25.94 8.94 -26.84
N GLY A 101 -25.24 8.04 -27.56
CA GLY A 101 -25.01 8.17 -29.00
C GLY A 101 -23.91 9.17 -29.38
N THR A 102 -23.11 9.62 -28.41
CA THR A 102 -21.86 10.40 -28.58
C THR A 102 -20.73 9.70 -27.87
#